data_AF-A0A0U5B3L2-F1
#
_entry.id   AF-A0A0U5B3L2-F1
#
_cell.length_a   1.000
_cell.length_b   1.000
_cell.length_c   1.000
_cell.angle_alpha   90.00
_cell.angle_beta   90.00
_cell.angle_gamma   90.00
#
_symmetry.space_group_name_H-M   'P 1'
#
loop_
_entity.id
_entity.type
_entity.pdbx_description
1 polymer ?
#
loop_
_entity_poly.entity_id
_entity_poly.type
_entity_poly.pdbx_seq_one_letter_code
_entity_poly.pdbx_strand_id
1 'polypeptide(L)'
;MSHTFPSKNDRAWLQDVHESRSKRSSSLGKEAIDLLVKQDLPVTLKNVSEKSKEIDPEGRGIHPNTISTNKELNEYYKQHSKTYKKKLHSNNSIQKRSIKFVPVDYRRISAERSIENAERKYMKLSKKELVQRLLLAEKYIAENNGAWIAKQFEQFQ
;
A
#
# COMPACT_ATOMS: atom_id res chain seq x y z
N MET A 1 7.59 8.06 42.89
CA MET A 1 6.13 8.27 42.92
C MET A 1 5.69 8.58 41.49
N SER A 2 4.90 7.70 40.87
CA SER A 2 4.36 7.91 39.52
C SER A 2 3.09 8.76 39.62
N HIS A 3 3.16 10.01 39.18
CA HIS A 3 1.98 10.86 39.04
C HIS A 3 1.21 10.44 37.77
N THR A 4 0.12 9.70 37.95
CA THR A 4 -0.83 9.41 36.87
C THR A 4 -1.74 10.63 36.71
N PHE A 5 -1.58 11.38 35.62
CA PHE A 5 -2.53 12.46 35.29
C PHE A 5 -3.88 11.83 34.90
N PRO A 6 -5.00 12.29 35.46
CA PRO A 6 -6.32 11.81 35.04
C PRO A 6 -6.50 12.11 33.54
N SER A 7 -6.99 11.12 32.80
CA SER A 7 -7.25 11.24 31.37
C SER A 7 -8.24 12.40 31.17
N LYS A 8 -7.93 13.34 30.26
CA LYS A 8 -8.77 14.52 30.00
C LYS A 8 -10.13 14.18 29.36
N ASN A 9 -10.40 12.90 29.07
CA ASN A 9 -11.53 12.43 28.27
C ASN A 9 -12.73 11.90 29.05
N ASP A 10 -12.64 11.73 30.38
CA ASP A 10 -13.72 11.10 31.16
C ASP A 10 -14.87 12.07 31.54
N ARG A 11 -15.04 13.16 30.77
CA ARG A 11 -16.11 14.14 31.00
C ARG A 11 -17.33 13.79 30.18
N ALA A 12 -18.43 13.40 30.83
CA ALA A 12 -19.68 13.01 30.16
C ALA A 12 -20.19 14.03 29.13
N TRP A 13 -20.17 15.33 29.45
CA TRP A 13 -20.59 16.39 28.53
C TRP A 13 -19.76 16.46 27.25
N LEU A 14 -18.48 16.06 27.30
CA LEU A 14 -17.58 16.07 26.15
C LEU A 14 -17.92 14.91 25.20
N GLN A 15 -18.28 13.75 25.77
CA GLN A 15 -18.70 12.58 25.01
C GLN A 15 -19.99 12.86 24.22
N ASP A 16 -20.99 13.49 24.86
CA ASP A 16 -22.25 13.86 24.21
C ASP A 16 -22.04 14.83 23.03
N VAL A 17 -21.13 15.80 23.18
CA VAL A 17 -20.77 16.75 22.12
C VAL A 17 -20.05 16.04 20.97
N HIS A 18 -19.12 15.14 21.27
CA HIS A 18 -18.42 14.36 20.24
C HIS A 18 -19.37 13.45 19.47
N GLU A 19 -20.27 12.75 20.16
CA GLU A 19 -21.28 11.90 19.54
C GLU A 19 -22.22 12.70 18.64
N SER A 20 -22.72 13.84 19.12
CA SER A 20 -23.61 14.71 18.35
C SER A 20 -22.94 15.25 17.09
N ARG A 21 -21.69 15.69 17.18
CA ARG A 21 -20.89 16.15 16.02
C ARG A 21 -20.59 15.02 15.04
N SER A 22 -20.31 13.83 15.57
CA SER A 22 -20.06 12.64 14.77
C SER A 22 -21.31 12.22 13.98
N LYS A 23 -22.47 12.13 14.65
CA LYS A 23 -23.76 11.81 14.04
C LYS A 23 -24.14 12.80 12.94
N ARG A 24 -24.01 14.11 13.22
CA ARG A 24 -24.24 15.17 12.21
C ARG A 24 -23.34 14.99 10.99
N SER A 25 -22.05 14.71 11.21
CA SER A 25 -21.11 14.51 10.11
C SER A 25 -21.45 13.24 9.31
N SER A 26 -21.84 12.16 9.99
CA SER A 26 -22.31 10.93 9.33
C SER A 26 -23.52 11.18 8.44
N SER A 27 -24.55 11.87 8.93
CA SER A 27 -25.79 12.11 8.18
C SER A 27 -25.55 12.98 6.96
N LEU A 28 -24.92 14.16 7.15
CA LEU A 28 -24.59 15.08 6.05
C LEU A 28 -23.65 14.43 5.03
N GLY A 29 -22.70 13.63 5.48
CA GLY A 29 -21.74 12.96 4.60
C GLY A 29 -22.39 11.88 3.74
N LYS A 30 -23.32 11.09 4.30
CA LYS A 30 -24.10 10.10 3.55
C LYS A 30 -24.98 10.77 2.50
N GLU A 31 -25.69 11.84 2.88
CA GLU A 31 -26.53 12.60 1.96
C GLU A 31 -25.72 13.20 0.79
N ALA A 32 -24.55 13.80 1.09
CA ALA A 32 -23.64 14.31 0.06
C ALA A 32 -23.16 13.21 -0.89
N ILE A 33 -22.82 12.03 -0.37
CA ILE A 33 -22.42 10.87 -1.20
C ILE A 33 -23.57 10.42 -2.09
N ASP A 34 -24.79 10.30 -1.56
CA ASP A 34 -25.96 9.87 -2.32
C ASP A 34 -26.28 10.85 -3.46
N LEU A 35 -26.16 12.15 -3.22
CA LEU A 35 -26.32 13.17 -4.26
C LEU A 35 -25.25 13.07 -5.34
N LEU A 36 -23.99 12.86 -4.96
CA LEU A 36 -22.90 12.66 -5.93
C LEU A 36 -23.13 11.41 -6.78
N VAL A 37 -23.62 10.32 -6.19
CA VAL A 37 -23.96 9.10 -6.91
C VAL A 37 -25.13 9.33 -7.86
N LYS A 38 -26.19 10.04 -7.43
CA LYS A 38 -27.34 10.40 -8.28
C LYS A 38 -26.95 11.29 -9.46
N GLN A 39 -25.96 12.17 -9.27
CA GLN A 39 -25.44 13.08 -10.30
C GLN A 39 -24.36 12.43 -11.18
N ASP A 40 -24.04 11.14 -10.97
CA ASP A 40 -22.92 10.40 -11.57
C ASP A 40 -21.56 11.14 -11.49
N LEU A 41 -21.40 11.96 -10.44
CA LEU A 41 -20.15 12.65 -10.16
C LEU A 41 -19.18 11.75 -9.40
N PRO A 42 -17.86 11.94 -9.54
CA PRO A 42 -16.89 11.11 -8.86
C PRO A 42 -16.96 11.32 -7.35
N VAL A 43 -17.20 10.23 -6.60
CA VAL A 43 -17.21 10.22 -5.13
C VAL A 43 -15.76 10.21 -4.61
N THR A 44 -15.21 11.41 -4.47
CA THR A 44 -13.88 11.67 -3.86
C THR A 44 -14.04 12.44 -2.55
N LEU A 45 -13.06 12.36 -1.65
CA LEU A 45 -13.11 13.08 -0.37
C LEU A 45 -13.32 14.59 -0.54
N LYS A 46 -12.73 15.18 -1.59
CA LYS A 46 -12.89 16.60 -1.92
C LYS A 46 -14.33 16.91 -2.34
N ASN A 47 -14.87 16.15 -3.29
CA ASN A 47 -16.21 16.39 -3.81
C ASN A 47 -17.27 16.16 -2.73
N VAL A 48 -17.10 15.17 -1.85
CA VAL A 48 -18.01 14.97 -0.72
C VAL A 48 -17.94 16.14 0.23
N SER A 49 -16.75 16.69 0.50
CA SER A 49 -16.58 17.89 1.32
C SER A 49 -17.27 19.11 0.72
N GLU A 50 -17.03 19.40 -0.56
CA GLU A 50 -17.66 20.50 -1.28
C GLU A 50 -19.18 20.34 -1.32
N LYS A 51 -19.67 19.15 -1.68
CA LYS A 51 -21.10 18.86 -1.73
C LYS A 51 -21.77 18.94 -0.37
N SER A 52 -21.09 18.47 0.69
CA SER A 52 -21.58 18.60 2.06
C SER A 52 -21.70 20.06 2.49
N LYS A 53 -20.86 20.96 1.97
CA LYS A 53 -20.93 22.40 2.26
C LYS A 53 -22.10 23.08 1.57
N GLU A 54 -22.46 22.63 0.36
CA GLU A 54 -23.62 23.13 -0.38
C GLU A 54 -24.95 22.76 0.28
N ILE A 55 -25.07 21.55 0.85
CA ILE A 55 -26.31 21.06 1.47
C ILE A 55 -26.45 21.44 2.95
N ASP A 56 -25.35 21.75 3.63
CA ASP A 56 -25.35 22.06 5.05
C ASP A 56 -26.04 23.41 5.31
N PRO A 57 -27.12 23.47 6.09
CA PRO A 57 -27.82 24.72 6.40
C PRO A 57 -26.93 25.78 7.07
N GLU A 58 -25.87 25.34 7.77
CA GLU A 58 -24.89 26.23 8.40
C GLU A 58 -23.74 26.64 7.47
N GLY A 59 -23.64 26.06 6.27
CA GLY A 59 -22.58 26.33 5.29
C GLY A 59 -21.17 25.91 5.73
N ARG A 60 -21.03 25.12 6.81
CA ARG A 60 -19.73 24.65 7.33
C ARG A 60 -19.26 23.39 6.60
N GLY A 61 -20.21 22.52 6.26
CA GLY A 61 -19.95 21.23 5.64
C GLY A 61 -19.07 20.31 6.48
N ILE A 62 -18.45 19.34 5.82
CA ILE A 62 -17.59 18.33 6.45
C ILE A 62 -16.18 18.43 5.85
N HIS A 63 -15.17 18.43 6.70
CA HIS A 63 -13.77 18.40 6.26
C HIS A 63 -13.38 16.99 5.73
N PRO A 64 -12.52 16.87 4.70
CA PRO A 64 -12.09 15.58 4.15
C PRO A 64 -11.54 14.58 5.18
N ASN A 65 -10.79 15.07 6.17
CA ASN A 65 -10.27 14.22 7.25
C ASN A 65 -11.39 13.61 8.10
N THR A 66 -12.49 14.34 8.34
CA THR A 66 -13.63 13.83 9.11
C THR A 66 -14.29 12.64 8.42
N ILE A 67 -14.36 12.65 7.08
CA ILE A 67 -14.84 11.53 6.27
C ILE A 67 -13.96 10.28 6.47
N SER A 68 -12.66 10.47 6.67
CA SER A 68 -11.71 9.37 6.89
C SER A 68 -11.68 8.89 8.35
N THR A 69 -11.87 9.79 9.31
CA THR A 69 -11.75 9.48 10.74
C THR A 69 -13.04 8.90 11.33
N ASN A 70 -14.21 9.40 10.89
CA ASN A 70 -15.49 8.84 11.32
C ASN A 70 -15.70 7.47 10.68
N LYS A 71 -15.69 6.41 11.50
CA LYS A 71 -15.73 5.01 11.05
C LYS A 71 -16.94 4.72 10.17
N GLU A 72 -18.12 5.16 10.60
CA GLU A 72 -19.38 4.90 9.89
C GLU A 72 -19.41 5.57 8.51
N LEU A 73 -19.03 6.85 8.47
CA LEU A 73 -18.99 7.62 7.22
C LEU A 73 -17.89 7.10 6.27
N ASN A 74 -16.75 6.70 6.82
CA ASN A 74 -15.64 6.14 6.04
C ASN A 74 -16.05 4.82 5.36
N GLU A 75 -16.71 3.92 6.11
CA GLU A 75 -17.22 2.66 5.55
C GLU A 75 -18.20 2.92 4.41
N TYR A 76 -19.13 3.86 4.59
CA TYR A 76 -20.06 4.27 3.53
C TYR A 76 -19.32 4.85 2.31
N TYR A 77 -18.38 5.78 2.52
CA TYR A 77 -17.56 6.35 1.45
C TYR A 77 -16.81 5.27 0.65
N LYS A 78 -16.21 4.27 1.31
CA LYS A 78 -15.49 3.17 0.65
C LYS A 78 -16.40 2.31 -0.23
N GLN A 79 -17.66 2.13 0.15
CA GLN A 79 -18.63 1.36 -0.63
C GLN A 79 -19.01 2.06 -1.94
N HIS A 80 -19.13 3.40 -1.93
CA HIS A 80 -19.57 4.18 -3.09
C HIS A 80 -18.43 4.77 -3.93
N SER A 81 -17.22 4.91 -3.37
CA SER A 81 -16.08 5.48 -4.09
C SER A 81 -15.44 4.48 -5.05
N LYS A 82 -15.74 4.63 -6.36
CA LYS A 82 -15.06 3.92 -7.46
C LYS A 82 -13.53 4.16 -7.42
N THR A 83 -13.10 5.37 -7.07
CA THR A 83 -11.68 5.76 -6.97
C THR A 83 -10.96 5.00 -5.86
N TYR A 84 -11.59 4.88 -4.69
CA TYR A 84 -11.04 4.10 -3.58
C TYR A 84 -10.89 2.63 -3.95
N LYS A 85 -11.92 2.02 -4.56
CA LYS A 85 -11.88 0.61 -5.00
C LYS A 85 -10.75 0.35 -5.98
N LYS A 86 -10.55 1.22 -6.99
CA LYS A 86 -9.44 1.10 -7.95
C LYS A 86 -8.07 1.10 -7.26
N LYS A 87 -7.85 2.01 -6.30
CA LYS A 87 -6.60 2.08 -5.52
C LYS A 87 -6.38 0.84 -4.64
N LEU A 88 -7.45 0.28 -4.07
CA LEU A 88 -7.37 -0.96 -3.30
C LEU A 88 -6.93 -2.13 -4.18
N HIS A 89 -7.52 -2.28 -5.37
CA HIS A 89 -7.15 -3.33 -6.32
C HIS A 89 -5.71 -3.18 -6.82
N SER A 90 -5.22 -1.96 -7.10
CA SER A 90 -3.82 -1.74 -7.52
C SER A 90 -2.85 -2.15 -6.42
N ASN A 91 -3.11 -1.75 -5.17
CA ASN A 91 -2.27 -2.09 -4.01
C ASN A 91 -2.27 -3.61 -3.74
N ASN A 92 -3.42 -4.27 -3.84
CA ASN A 92 -3.49 -5.72 -3.73
C ASN A 92 -2.73 -6.42 -4.86
N SER A 93 -2.70 -5.87 -6.07
CA SER A 93 -1.87 -6.41 -7.16
C SER A 93 -0.37 -6.26 -6.88
N ILE A 94 0.04 -5.14 -6.27
CA ILE A 94 1.43 -4.88 -5.88
C ILE A 94 1.84 -5.80 -4.73
N GLN A 95 0.96 -6.01 -3.75
CA GLN A 95 1.21 -6.92 -2.62
C GLN A 95 1.22 -8.40 -3.05
N LYS A 96 0.41 -8.80 -4.04
CA LYS A 96 0.48 -10.14 -4.66
C LYS A 96 1.75 -10.35 -5.49
N ARG A 97 2.46 -9.28 -5.85
CA ARG A 97 3.85 -9.34 -6.31
C ARG A 97 4.83 -9.33 -5.11
N SER A 98 4.44 -9.88 -3.97
CA SER A 98 5.39 -10.35 -2.96
C SER A 98 6.44 -11.15 -3.71
N ILE A 99 7.65 -10.59 -3.74
CA ILE A 99 8.75 -10.97 -4.60
C ILE A 99 9.03 -12.45 -4.37
N LYS A 100 8.42 -13.31 -5.18
CA LYS A 100 8.87 -14.71 -5.28
C LYS A 100 10.21 -14.59 -5.98
N PHE A 101 11.27 -14.65 -5.17
CA PHE A 101 12.63 -14.73 -5.64
C PHE A 101 12.69 -15.86 -6.66
N VAL A 102 12.77 -15.53 -7.94
CA VAL A 102 12.90 -16.56 -8.98
C VAL A 102 14.34 -17.07 -8.88
N PRO A 103 14.57 -18.32 -8.46
CA PRO A 103 15.92 -18.86 -8.42
C PRO A 103 16.54 -18.77 -9.80
N VAL A 104 17.73 -18.19 -9.86
CA VAL A 104 18.48 -18.03 -11.11
C VAL A 104 19.16 -19.35 -11.40
N ASP A 105 18.83 -19.98 -12.52
CA ASP A 105 19.56 -21.14 -13.01
C ASP A 105 20.84 -20.67 -13.72
N TYR A 106 21.96 -20.64 -12.99
CA TYR A 106 23.25 -20.19 -13.49
C TYR A 106 23.80 -21.08 -14.62
N ARG A 107 23.31 -22.32 -14.77
CA ARG A 107 23.72 -23.24 -15.86
C ARG A 107 23.20 -22.80 -17.22
N ARG A 108 22.07 -22.08 -17.25
CA ARG A 108 21.42 -21.63 -18.49
C ARG A 108 21.86 -20.24 -18.93
N ILE A 109 22.80 -19.63 -18.21
CA ILE A 109 23.32 -18.31 -18.57
C ILE A 109 24.32 -18.50 -19.71
N SER A 110 23.94 -18.08 -20.92
CA SER A 110 24.85 -18.05 -22.07
C SER A 110 26.00 -17.08 -21.83
N ALA A 111 27.21 -17.48 -22.22
CA ALA A 111 28.39 -16.62 -22.24
C ALA A 111 28.25 -15.44 -23.22
N GLU A 112 27.48 -15.62 -24.30
CA GLU A 112 27.24 -14.63 -25.34
C GLU A 112 26.03 -13.72 -25.05
N ARG A 113 25.53 -13.72 -23.80
CA ARG A 113 24.35 -12.94 -23.43
C ARG A 113 24.59 -11.45 -23.70
N SER A 114 23.57 -10.78 -24.24
CA SER A 114 23.57 -9.32 -24.39
C SER A 114 23.72 -8.64 -23.02
N ILE A 115 24.83 -7.93 -22.85
CA ILE A 115 25.19 -7.21 -21.61
C ILE A 115 24.13 -6.14 -21.33
N GLU A 116 23.74 -5.37 -22.35
CA GLU A 116 22.77 -4.29 -22.23
C GLU A 116 21.41 -4.78 -21.72
N ASN A 117 20.93 -5.92 -22.23
CA ASN A 117 19.68 -6.51 -21.77
C ASN A 117 19.77 -7.04 -20.34
N ALA A 118 20.92 -7.56 -19.93
CA ALA A 118 21.15 -8.01 -18.56
C ALA A 118 21.22 -6.82 -17.59
N GLU A 119 21.91 -5.75 -17.97
CA GLU A 119 22.01 -4.51 -17.20
C GLU A 119 20.62 -3.89 -16.99
N ARG A 120 19.82 -3.73 -18.06
CA ARG A 120 18.44 -3.24 -17.97
C ARG A 120 17.57 -4.09 -17.04
N LYS A 121 17.81 -5.40 -16.94
CA LYS A 121 17.09 -6.28 -16.01
C LYS A 121 17.56 -6.08 -14.57
N TYR A 122 18.86 -5.91 -14.34
CA TYR A 122 19.43 -5.69 -13.01
C TYR A 122 19.08 -4.31 -12.44
N MET A 123 19.00 -3.27 -13.28
CA MET A 123 18.56 -1.94 -12.87
C MET A 123 17.10 -1.88 -12.42
N LYS A 124 16.30 -2.91 -12.72
CA LYS A 124 14.91 -3.04 -12.24
C LYS A 124 14.81 -3.74 -10.89
N LEU A 125 15.90 -4.29 -10.37
CA LEU A 125 15.94 -4.96 -9.07
C LEU A 125 16.28 -3.95 -7.97
N SER A 126 15.78 -4.20 -6.77
CA SER A 126 16.18 -3.51 -5.56
C SER A 126 17.61 -3.88 -5.14
N LYS A 127 18.25 -3.01 -4.35
CA LYS A 127 19.60 -3.26 -3.80
C LYS A 127 19.70 -4.61 -3.08
N LYS A 128 18.67 -4.99 -2.32
CA LYS A 128 18.64 -6.27 -1.59
C LYS A 128 18.65 -7.48 -2.54
N GLU A 129 17.84 -7.42 -3.60
CA GLU A 129 17.78 -8.48 -4.61
C GLU A 129 19.10 -8.61 -5.37
N LEU A 130 19.73 -7.49 -5.70
CA LEU A 130 21.02 -7.49 -6.39
C LEU A 130 22.12 -8.11 -5.53
N VAL A 131 22.21 -7.74 -4.25
CA VAL A 131 23.17 -8.30 -3.28
C VAL A 131 22.99 -9.81 -3.14
N GLN A 132 21.75 -10.27 -2.96
CA GLN A 132 21.47 -11.70 -2.81
C GLN A 132 21.80 -12.49 -4.07
N ARG A 133 21.50 -11.93 -5.25
CA ARG A 133 21.84 -12.54 -6.55
C ARG A 133 23.36 -12.64 -6.75
N LEU A 134 24.11 -11.66 -6.26
CA LEU A 134 25.58 -11.66 -6.31
C LEU A 134 26.15 -12.77 -5.42
N LEU A 135 25.69 -12.86 -4.17
CA LEU A 135 26.12 -13.91 -3.22
C LEU A 135 25.87 -15.32 -3.77
N LEU A 136 24.72 -15.55 -4.41
CA LEU A 136 24.42 -16.83 -5.04
C LEU A 136 25.31 -17.14 -6.24
N ALA A 137 25.69 -16.12 -7.02
CA ALA A 137 26.60 -16.28 -8.14
C ALA A 137 28.01 -16.63 -7.65
N GLU A 138 28.50 -15.95 -6.62
CA GLU A 138 29.81 -16.23 -5.99
C GLU A 138 29.87 -17.65 -5.45
N LYS A 139 28.83 -18.08 -4.72
CA LYS A 139 28.74 -19.45 -4.20
C LYS A 139 28.78 -20.48 -5.33
N TYR A 140 28.00 -20.27 -6.39
CA TYR A 140 27.98 -21.18 -7.55
C TYR A 140 29.34 -21.28 -8.24
N ILE A 141 30.03 -20.15 -8.43
CA ILE A 141 31.37 -20.13 -9.03
C ILE A 141 32.36 -20.90 -8.16
N ALA A 142 32.34 -20.68 -6.84
CA ALA A 142 33.23 -21.38 -5.91
C ALA A 142 33.00 -22.90 -5.93
N GLU A 143 31.74 -23.34 -5.88
CA GLU A 143 31.38 -24.77 -5.94
C GLU A 143 31.81 -25.41 -7.27
N ASN A 144 31.56 -24.75 -8.40
CA ASN A 144 31.90 -25.28 -9.71
C ASN A 144 33.42 -25.35 -9.94
N ASN A 145 34.16 -24.35 -9.47
CA ASN A 145 35.62 -24.36 -9.54
C ASN A 145 36.21 -25.51 -8.70
N GLY A 146 35.70 -25.70 -7.48
CA GLY A 146 36.11 -26.84 -6.63
C GLY A 146 35.83 -28.19 -7.29
N ALA A 147 34.63 -28.37 -7.86
CA ALA A 147 34.26 -29.59 -8.57
C ALA A 147 35.13 -29.83 -9.83
N TRP A 148 35.44 -28.77 -10.58
CA TRP A 148 36.32 -28.87 -11.74
C TRP A 148 37.74 -29.30 -11.35
N ILE A 149 38.31 -28.69 -10.31
CA ILE A 149 39.64 -29.06 -9.79
C ILE A 149 39.66 -30.53 -9.35
N ALA A 150 38.67 -30.97 -8.56
CA ALA A 150 38.57 -32.36 -8.10
C ALA A 150 38.55 -33.34 -9.29
N LYS A 151 37.75 -33.05 -10.32
CA LYS A 151 37.67 -33.86 -11.53
C LYS A 151 38.99 -33.90 -12.32
N GLN A 152 39.76 -32.81 -12.33
CA GLN A 152 41.08 -32.82 -12.96
C GLN A 152 42.04 -33.75 -12.22
N PHE A 153 42.04 -33.74 -10.87
CA PHE A 153 42.89 -34.66 -10.09
C PHE A 153 42.52 -36.13 -10.26
N GLU A 154 41.22 -36.46 -10.38
CA GLU A 154 40.75 -37.83 -10.66
C GLU A 154 41.24 -38.38 -12.00
N GLN A 155 41.55 -37.52 -12.98
CA GLN A 155 42.05 -37.94 -14.30
C GLN A 155 43.52 -38.36 -14.30
N PHE A 156 44.26 -38.09 -13.22
CA PHE A 156 45.67 -38.44 -13.06
C PHE A 156 45.90 -39.59 -12.05
N GLN A 157 44.83 -40.26 -11.61
CA GLN A 157 44.90 -41.54 -10.88
C GLN A 157 44.70 -42.72 -11.83
#